data_AF-A0A9W7YXM4-F1
#
_entry.id   AF-A0A9W7YXM4-F1
#
_cell.length_a   1.000
_cell.length_b   1.000
_cell.length_c   1.000
_cell.angle_alpha   90.00
_cell.angle_beta   90.00
_cell.angle_gamma   90.00
#
_symmetry.space_group_name_H-M   'P 1'
#
loop_
_entity.id
_entity.type
_entity.pdbx_description
1 polymer ?
#
loop_
_entity_poly.entity_id
_entity_poly.type
_entity_poly.pdbx_seq_one_letter_code
_entity_poly.pdbx_strand_id
1 'polypeptide(L)'
;MNNFGESDRRSDGSGAHDTTGYSHPRYGVPDMQAGGSSENSQYSGHGRDSALAGGMAAIAVMGPADHGSTLEMIPNAQRVDPCTLAPPDPFLQQFHPRLRAFRFTIVQQPIRARMCGSSDKDWRPLSPPTVIKLELFDVDGNRVIDRNSFMQHLVVHTTLWNESKEEELTVVELPHNTNSKRISAAAKSRKRGVTDFGQLKHEPGLEIENNLLGDYSATSMIVDDESGQRGCFFVFPNLSIRLEGRYKLRFTLIKLPEMQRAALMAPKCMCSTFSDAFDVYSIKTFPGMIESTALSRALAQQGLKIPIRNTQDN
;
A
#
# COMPACT_ATOMS: atom_id res chain seq x y z
N MET A 1 -8.10 -67.57 9.94
CA MET A 1 -9.21 -68.55 10.00
C MET A 1 -10.51 -67.78 10.10
N ASN A 2 -11.47 -68.19 9.26
CA ASN A 2 -12.67 -67.47 8.86
C ASN A 2 -13.78 -67.40 9.93
N ASN A 3 -14.64 -66.37 9.82
CA ASN A 3 -16.12 -66.40 9.68
C ASN A 3 -16.74 -65.13 10.32
N PHE A 4 -17.34 -64.20 9.56
CA PHE A 4 -18.71 -64.18 8.98
C PHE A 4 -19.85 -64.06 10.00
N GLY A 5 -20.70 -63.04 9.84
CA GLY A 5 -21.98 -62.91 10.56
C GLY A 5 -22.65 -61.53 10.52
N GLU A 6 -23.38 -61.25 9.43
CA GLU A 6 -24.57 -60.38 9.27
C GLU A 6 -25.55 -60.39 10.48
N SER A 7 -26.53 -59.50 10.72
CA SER A 7 -27.13 -58.33 10.05
C SER A 7 -28.25 -57.75 10.96
N ASP A 8 -28.60 -56.48 10.72
CA ASP A 8 -29.96 -55.89 10.67
C ASP A 8 -30.95 -55.79 11.88
N ARG A 9 -31.27 -54.51 12.21
CA ARG A 9 -32.61 -53.81 12.21
C ARG A 9 -33.13 -53.18 13.52
N ARG A 10 -33.29 -51.83 13.43
CA ARG A 10 -34.44 -50.92 13.76
C ARG A 10 -35.00 -50.97 15.20
N SER A 11 -35.37 -49.87 15.88
CA SER A 11 -35.99 -48.59 15.47
C SER A 11 -36.04 -47.55 16.62
N ASP A 12 -36.09 -46.27 16.21
CA ASP A 12 -36.78 -45.08 16.77
C ASP A 12 -36.35 -44.36 18.06
N GLY A 13 -36.25 -43.02 17.94
CA GLY A 13 -36.30 -42.09 19.08
C GLY A 13 -35.66 -40.70 18.90
N SER A 14 -36.26 -39.84 18.05
CA SER A 14 -36.37 -38.37 18.13
C SER A 14 -35.41 -37.52 19.01
N GLY A 15 -34.84 -36.44 18.44
CA GLY A 15 -34.30 -35.33 19.25
C GLY A 15 -33.61 -34.18 18.49
N ALA A 16 -34.42 -33.21 18.04
CA ALA A 16 -34.14 -31.78 17.86
C ALA A 16 -32.82 -31.28 17.22
N HIS A 17 -33.01 -30.64 16.05
CA HIS A 17 -32.16 -29.59 15.50
C HIS A 17 -32.10 -28.38 16.43
N ASP A 18 -30.91 -27.79 16.61
CA ASP A 18 -30.81 -26.37 16.96
C ASP A 18 -29.69 -25.69 16.13
N THR A 19 -30.12 -24.72 15.34
CA THR A 19 -29.32 -23.91 14.43
C THR A 19 -29.14 -22.53 15.05
N THR A 20 -27.94 -22.18 15.51
CA THR A 20 -27.61 -20.81 15.89
C THR A 20 -27.01 -20.05 14.70
N GLY A 21 -27.87 -19.29 14.02
CA GLY A 21 -27.47 -18.26 13.07
C GLY A 21 -27.04 -16.98 13.81
N TYR A 22 -25.88 -16.44 13.43
CA TYR A 22 -25.44 -15.11 13.85
C TYR A 22 -25.86 -14.08 12.80
N SER A 23 -26.80 -13.24 13.18
CA SER A 23 -27.35 -12.13 12.40
C SER A 23 -26.56 -10.83 12.59
N HIS A 24 -26.33 -10.11 11.49
CA HIS A 24 -25.75 -8.77 11.40
C HIS A 24 -26.47 -7.71 12.26
N PRO A 25 -25.77 -6.72 12.83
CA PRO A 25 -26.40 -5.52 13.36
C PRO A 25 -26.69 -4.50 12.24
N ARG A 26 -27.96 -4.10 12.13
CA ARG A 26 -28.43 -2.94 11.34
C ARG A 26 -28.14 -1.66 12.12
N TYR A 27 -27.52 -0.67 11.47
CA TYR A 27 -27.44 0.69 11.96
C TYR A 27 -28.80 1.38 11.79
N GLY A 28 -29.39 1.81 12.91
CA GLY A 28 -30.63 2.60 12.95
C GLY A 28 -30.32 4.10 12.79
N VAL A 29 -31.08 4.74 11.91
CA VAL A 29 -31.16 6.20 11.73
C VAL A 29 -32.22 6.72 12.70
N PRO A 30 -31.97 7.80 13.47
CA PRO A 30 -33.03 8.44 14.25
C PRO A 30 -33.77 9.51 13.44
N ASP A 31 -35.09 9.32 13.32
CA ASP A 31 -36.06 10.30 12.85
C ASP A 31 -36.18 11.47 13.85
N MET A 32 -36.07 12.70 13.35
CA MET A 32 -36.45 13.92 14.07
C MET A 32 -37.81 14.41 13.53
N GLN A 33 -38.82 14.34 14.40
CA GLN A 33 -40.16 14.86 14.14
C GLN A 33 -40.19 16.39 14.13
N ALA A 34 -40.93 16.92 13.16
CA ALA A 34 -41.35 18.29 13.07
C ALA A 34 -42.44 18.62 14.11
N GLY A 35 -42.33 19.78 14.73
CA GLY A 35 -43.41 20.46 15.45
C GLY A 35 -43.35 21.94 15.09
N GLY A 36 -44.32 22.40 14.31
CA GLY A 36 -44.45 23.80 13.91
C GLY A 36 -45.35 24.59 14.86
N SER A 37 -45.13 25.89 14.92
CA SER A 37 -46.18 26.88 15.13
C SER A 37 -45.77 28.21 14.52
N SER A 38 -46.56 28.59 13.53
CA SER A 38 -46.74 29.85 12.82
C SER A 38 -46.81 31.10 13.71
N GLU A 39 -46.34 32.24 13.19
CA GLU A 39 -47.16 33.43 12.95
C GLU A 39 -46.38 34.52 12.18
N ASN A 40 -47.12 35.51 11.69
CA ASN A 40 -47.02 36.07 10.36
C ASN A 40 -46.70 37.58 10.39
N SER A 41 -46.23 38.08 9.25
CA SER A 41 -46.52 39.41 8.69
C SER A 41 -45.74 40.66 9.15
N GLN A 42 -45.10 41.27 8.14
CA GLN A 42 -45.06 42.69 7.78
C GLN A 42 -44.45 43.72 8.75
N TYR A 43 -43.38 44.38 8.31
CA TYR A 43 -43.34 45.85 8.27
C TYR A 43 -42.39 46.36 7.18
N SER A 44 -42.86 47.39 6.48
CA SER A 44 -42.23 48.12 5.37
C SER A 44 -41.35 49.26 5.91
N GLY A 45 -40.36 49.75 5.15
CA GLY A 45 -39.77 51.06 5.45
C GLY A 45 -38.40 51.37 4.85
N HIS A 46 -38.40 52.27 3.87
CA HIS A 46 -37.29 52.98 3.24
C HIS A 46 -36.15 53.51 4.13
N GLY A 47 -34.94 53.61 3.54
CA GLY A 47 -34.29 54.92 3.39
C GLY A 47 -32.84 55.09 3.88
N ARG A 48 -31.98 55.38 2.89
CA ARG A 48 -30.86 56.36 2.87
C ARG A 48 -29.50 56.02 3.49
N ASP A 49 -28.51 56.09 2.59
CA ASP A 49 -27.22 56.80 2.65
C ASP A 49 -26.33 56.64 3.89
N SER A 50 -25.16 56.04 3.68
CA SER A 50 -23.88 56.68 4.01
C SER A 50 -22.70 55.90 3.43
N ALA A 51 -21.97 56.56 2.54
CA ALA A 51 -20.64 56.15 2.10
C ALA A 51 -19.63 56.43 3.22
N LEU A 52 -18.85 55.43 3.61
CA LEU A 52 -17.58 55.62 4.32
C LEU A 52 -16.53 54.65 3.75
N ALA A 53 -15.65 55.27 2.96
CA ALA A 53 -14.21 55.07 2.82
C ALA A 53 -13.61 53.68 3.05
N GLY A 54 -12.80 53.28 2.05
CA GLY A 54 -12.03 52.06 2.03
C GLY A 54 -11.11 51.86 3.23
N GLY A 55 -11.12 50.63 3.73
CA GLY A 55 -10.06 50.05 4.54
C GLY A 55 -9.78 48.67 3.97
N MET A 56 -8.69 48.53 3.21
CA MET A 56 -8.17 47.22 2.84
C MET A 56 -7.75 46.49 4.10
N ALA A 57 -8.59 45.58 4.59
CA ALA A 57 -8.14 44.53 5.49
C ALA A 57 -7.39 43.51 4.64
N ALA A 58 -6.10 43.79 4.40
CA ALA A 58 -5.15 42.73 4.08
C ALA A 58 -5.25 41.72 5.23
N ILE A 59 -5.80 40.55 4.95
CA ILE A 59 -5.64 39.39 5.83
C ILE A 59 -4.12 39.17 5.85
N ALA A 60 -3.49 39.57 6.95
CA ALA A 60 -2.10 39.28 7.19
C ALA A 60 -1.96 37.77 7.12
N VAL A 61 -1.39 37.28 6.02
CA VAL A 61 -0.87 35.92 5.93
C VAL A 61 0.22 35.89 6.99
N MET A 62 -0.13 35.38 8.18
CA MET A 62 0.85 35.00 9.18
C MET A 62 1.86 34.12 8.46
N GLY A 63 3.12 34.57 8.44
CA GLY A 63 4.23 33.79 7.94
C GLY A 63 4.26 32.41 8.62
N PRO A 64 4.97 31.43 8.05
CA PRO A 64 5.01 30.09 8.60
C PRO A 64 5.39 30.19 10.08
N ALA A 65 4.51 29.67 10.93
CA ALA A 65 4.83 29.44 12.32
C ALA A 65 6.15 28.68 12.37
N ASP A 66 7.08 29.17 13.20
CA ASP A 66 8.39 28.59 13.43
C ASP A 66 8.21 27.23 14.12
N HIS A 67 7.79 26.22 13.35
CA HIS A 67 7.73 24.83 13.76
C HIS A 67 9.17 24.34 13.74
N GLY A 68 9.85 24.50 14.88
CA GLY A 68 11.27 24.26 15.10
C GLY A 68 11.86 23.14 14.23
N SER A 69 12.39 23.54 13.07
CA SER A 69 13.01 22.60 12.14
C SER A 69 14.33 22.14 12.73
N THR A 70 14.36 20.89 13.16
CA THR A 70 15.55 20.22 13.68
C THR A 70 16.05 19.30 12.58
N LEU A 71 16.66 19.88 11.53
CA LEU A 71 17.46 19.09 10.60
C LEU A 71 18.61 18.45 11.37
N GLU A 72 18.49 17.15 11.62
CA GLU A 72 19.51 16.37 12.29
C GLU A 72 20.48 15.82 11.24
N MET A 73 21.75 16.20 11.32
CA MET A 73 22.79 15.53 10.53
C MET A 73 22.96 14.09 11.02
N ILE A 74 23.10 13.15 10.09
CA ILE A 74 23.41 11.76 10.44
C ILE A 74 24.91 11.68 10.74
N PRO A 75 25.34 11.38 11.98
CA PRO A 75 26.75 11.32 12.34
C PRO A 75 27.47 10.25 11.52
N ASN A 76 28.72 10.51 11.14
CA ASN A 76 29.57 9.60 10.36
C ASN A 76 29.02 9.18 8.99
N ALA A 77 27.92 9.77 8.51
CA ALA A 77 27.46 9.56 7.16
C ALA A 77 28.43 10.23 6.17
N GLN A 78 28.78 9.51 5.11
CA GLN A 78 29.63 10.05 4.06
C GLN A 78 28.93 11.23 3.37
N ARG A 79 29.56 12.40 3.45
CA ARG A 79 29.17 13.61 2.71
C ARG A 79 29.29 13.35 1.21
N VAL A 80 28.30 13.81 0.47
CA VAL A 80 28.26 13.71 -1.00
C VAL A 80 28.60 15.07 -1.59
N ASP A 81 29.35 15.11 -2.68
CA ASP A 81 29.62 16.35 -3.40
C ASP A 81 28.29 16.95 -3.92
N PRO A 82 27.91 18.18 -3.51
CA PRO A 82 26.66 18.82 -3.94
C PRO A 82 26.48 18.95 -5.45
N CYS A 83 27.58 18.99 -6.23
CA CYS A 83 27.56 19.05 -7.69
C CYS A 83 27.16 17.71 -8.33
N THR A 84 27.27 16.60 -7.60
CA THR A 84 26.84 15.27 -8.05
C THR A 84 25.38 14.96 -7.71
N LEU A 85 24.78 15.75 -6.82
CA LEU A 85 23.37 15.65 -6.49
C LEU A 85 22.52 16.27 -7.60
N ALA A 86 21.27 15.81 -7.69
CA ALA A 86 20.27 16.47 -8.52
C ALA A 86 20.20 17.98 -8.20
N PRO A 87 19.79 18.82 -9.17
CA PRO A 87 19.56 20.24 -8.92
C PRO A 87 18.64 20.45 -7.71
N PRO A 88 18.80 21.56 -6.96
CA PRO A 88 17.95 21.84 -5.80
C PRO A 88 16.46 21.72 -6.15
N ASP A 89 15.73 20.89 -5.40
CA ASP A 89 14.29 20.71 -5.59
C ASP A 89 13.53 21.84 -4.89
N PRO A 90 12.85 22.74 -5.63
CA PRO A 90 12.12 23.85 -5.04
C PRO A 90 11.01 23.40 -4.08
N PHE A 91 10.50 22.18 -4.23
CA PHE A 91 9.50 21.63 -3.34
C PHE A 91 10.07 21.29 -1.96
N LEU A 92 11.29 20.75 -1.89
CA LEU A 92 11.94 20.49 -0.61
C LEU A 92 12.21 21.77 0.17
N GLN A 93 12.56 22.84 -0.54
CA GLN A 93 12.84 24.15 0.05
C GLN A 93 11.62 24.79 0.73
N GLN A 94 10.40 24.37 0.36
CA GLN A 94 9.17 24.80 1.04
C GLN A 94 9.08 24.27 2.48
N PHE A 95 9.75 23.14 2.77
CA PHE A 95 9.76 22.51 4.08
C PHE A 95 10.95 22.98 4.92
N HIS A 96 12.12 23.17 4.29
CA HIS A 96 13.29 23.75 4.94
C HIS A 96 14.29 24.32 3.92
N PRO A 97 14.82 25.54 4.10
CA PRO A 97 15.67 26.22 3.12
C PRO A 97 17.01 25.51 2.86
N ARG A 98 17.51 24.71 3.81
CA ARG A 98 18.74 23.92 3.60
C ARG A 98 18.50 22.61 2.87
N LEU A 99 17.26 22.10 2.73
CA LEU A 99 17.02 20.87 2.00
C LEU A 99 17.23 21.10 0.50
N ARG A 100 18.12 20.30 -0.09
CA ARG A 100 18.53 20.44 -1.49
C ARG A 100 17.93 19.36 -2.35
N ALA A 101 18.17 18.10 -2.00
CA ALA A 101 17.82 16.96 -2.82
C ALA A 101 17.45 15.77 -1.94
N PHE A 102 16.83 14.77 -2.54
CA PHE A 102 16.59 13.48 -1.90
C PHE A 102 17.02 12.35 -2.83
N ARG A 103 17.29 11.19 -2.25
CA ARG A 103 17.53 9.94 -2.95
C ARG A 103 16.59 8.86 -2.43
N PHE A 104 15.90 8.19 -3.34
CA PHE A 104 14.93 7.14 -3.05
C PHE A 104 15.43 5.83 -3.65
N THR A 105 15.83 4.87 -2.79
CA THR A 105 16.58 3.68 -3.22
C THR A 105 16.05 2.43 -2.58
N ILE A 106 15.82 1.39 -3.38
CA ILE A 106 15.51 0.04 -2.88
C ILE A 106 16.82 -0.56 -2.37
N VAL A 107 16.95 -0.67 -1.05
CA VAL A 107 18.16 -1.20 -0.39
C VAL A 107 18.07 -2.71 -0.14
N GLN A 108 16.86 -3.27 -0.20
CA GLN A 108 16.64 -4.72 -0.20
C GLN A 108 15.60 -5.07 -1.25
N GLN A 109 16.04 -5.79 -2.28
CA GLN A 109 15.21 -6.19 -3.41
C GLN A 109 14.34 -7.42 -3.06
N PRO A 110 13.12 -7.52 -3.60
CA PRO A 110 12.41 -8.79 -3.62
C PRO A 110 13.14 -9.76 -4.55
N ILE A 111 13.28 -11.02 -4.14
CA ILE A 111 13.98 -12.04 -4.94
C ILE A 111 13.01 -13.09 -5.48
N ARG A 112 12.07 -13.53 -4.63
CA ARG A 112 11.11 -14.57 -5.01
C ARG A 112 9.83 -14.53 -4.19
N ALA A 113 8.76 -15.07 -4.76
CA ALA A 113 7.52 -15.39 -4.05
C ALA A 113 6.99 -16.76 -4.48
N ARG A 114 6.04 -17.28 -3.70
CA ARG A 114 5.17 -18.37 -4.13
C ARG A 114 3.84 -17.77 -4.53
N MET A 115 3.28 -18.21 -5.65
CA MET A 115 1.92 -17.84 -6.05
C MET A 115 0.90 -18.24 -4.98
N CYS A 116 -0.09 -17.39 -4.71
CA CYS A 116 -1.17 -17.70 -3.76
C CYS A 116 -2.19 -18.70 -4.32
N GLY A 117 -2.39 -18.75 -5.65
CA GLY A 117 -3.46 -19.55 -6.24
C GLY A 117 -4.85 -19.06 -5.85
N SER A 118 -5.85 -19.95 -5.86
CA SER A 118 -7.26 -19.60 -5.67
C SER A 118 -7.74 -19.59 -4.21
N SER A 119 -6.87 -19.83 -3.23
CA SER A 119 -7.25 -19.88 -1.81
C SER A 119 -6.62 -18.74 -1.03
N ASP A 120 -7.44 -18.03 -0.24
CA ASP A 120 -6.98 -16.92 0.60
C ASP A 120 -6.20 -17.35 1.85
N LYS A 121 -6.09 -18.65 2.12
CA LYS A 121 -5.49 -19.18 3.35
C LYS A 121 -3.97 -19.38 3.27
N ASP A 122 -3.40 -19.44 2.07
CA ASP A 122 -2.00 -19.84 1.82
C ASP A 122 -1.11 -18.71 1.29
N TRP A 123 -1.34 -17.47 1.75
CA TRP A 123 -0.55 -16.33 1.31
C TRP A 123 0.87 -16.38 1.85
N ARG A 124 1.85 -16.25 0.95
CA ARG A 124 3.26 -16.18 1.30
C ARG A 124 3.83 -14.88 0.77
N PRO A 125 4.33 -14.01 1.67
CA PRO A 125 4.89 -12.74 1.24
C PRO A 125 6.15 -12.96 0.41
N LEU A 126 6.52 -11.93 -0.34
CA LEU A 126 7.79 -11.80 -1.05
C LEU A 126 8.96 -12.00 -0.08
N SER A 127 9.97 -12.70 -0.57
CA SER A 127 11.17 -13.04 0.18
C SER A 127 12.42 -12.61 -0.59
N PRO A 128 13.34 -11.86 0.04
CA PRO A 128 13.16 -11.13 1.30
C PRO A 128 12.10 -9.99 1.15
N PRO A 129 11.61 -9.40 2.25
CA PRO A 129 10.68 -8.27 2.16
C PRO A 129 11.37 -7.06 1.51
N THR A 130 10.65 -6.28 0.71
CA THR A 130 11.27 -5.12 0.06
C THR A 130 11.49 -3.99 1.08
N VAL A 131 12.70 -3.43 1.11
CA VAL A 131 13.05 -2.28 1.96
C VAL A 131 13.57 -1.15 1.10
N ILE A 132 13.04 0.04 1.34
CA ILE A 132 13.40 1.26 0.62
C ILE A 132 13.93 2.28 1.61
N LYS A 133 15.03 2.92 1.27
CA LYS A 133 15.66 4.00 2.04
C LYS A 133 15.43 5.33 1.33
N LEU A 134 14.99 6.33 2.08
CA LEU A 134 14.93 7.72 1.68
C LEU A 134 16.05 8.49 2.38
N GLU A 135 16.91 9.11 1.60
CA GLU A 135 18.00 9.97 2.08
C GLU A 135 17.71 11.40 1.67
N LEU A 136 17.84 12.34 2.61
CA LEU A 136 17.79 13.77 2.33
C LEU A 136 19.19 14.35 2.37
N PHE A 137 19.44 15.31 1.50
CA PHE A 137 20.70 16.03 1.42
C PHE A 137 20.47 17.51 1.63
N ASP A 138 21.31 18.13 2.45
CA ASP A 138 21.33 19.57 2.58
C ASP A 138 22.11 20.26 1.46
N VAL A 139 22.13 21.59 1.46
CA VAL A 139 22.88 22.42 0.51
C VAL A 139 24.38 22.13 0.49
N ASP A 140 24.93 21.64 1.59
CA ASP A 140 26.34 21.30 1.74
C ASP A 140 26.62 19.84 1.35
N GLY A 141 25.60 19.04 1.05
CA GLY A 141 25.73 17.63 0.66
C GLY A 141 25.80 16.67 1.85
N ASN A 142 25.46 17.12 3.06
CA ASN A 142 25.35 16.28 4.24
C ASN A 142 24.05 15.49 4.20
N ARG A 143 24.07 14.25 4.71
CA ARG A 143 22.84 13.48 4.91
C ARG A 143 22.14 13.96 6.17
N VAL A 144 20.85 14.27 6.03
CA VAL A 144 20.04 14.84 7.11
C VAL A 144 18.74 14.06 7.30
N ILE A 145 18.19 14.17 8.51
CA ILE A 145 16.86 13.68 8.88
C ILE A 145 16.02 14.88 9.29
N ASP A 146 14.79 14.93 8.78
CA ASP A 146 13.82 15.97 9.11
C ASP A 146 12.55 15.35 9.68
N ARG A 147 12.56 15.05 10.98
CA ARG A 147 11.49 14.30 11.65
C ARG A 147 10.16 15.06 11.70
N ASN A 148 10.22 16.39 11.71
CA ASN A 148 9.10 17.24 12.13
C ASN A 148 8.51 18.08 11.00
N SER A 149 9.15 18.15 9.83
CA SER A 149 8.63 18.89 8.69
C SER A 149 8.48 17.99 7.45
N PHE A 150 9.58 17.64 6.80
CA PHE A 150 9.50 16.94 5.53
C PHE A 150 9.14 15.44 5.65
N MET A 151 9.70 14.69 6.60
CA MET A 151 9.52 13.23 6.61
C MET A 151 8.16 12.76 7.16
N GLN A 152 7.38 13.64 7.78
CA GLN A 152 6.00 13.36 8.17
C GLN A 152 5.10 13.24 6.94
N HIS A 153 4.01 12.46 7.03
CA HIS A 153 3.03 12.35 5.95
C HIS A 153 3.60 11.84 4.61
N LEU A 154 4.72 11.11 4.65
CA LEU A 154 5.25 10.40 3.49
C LEU A 154 4.64 9.00 3.42
N VAL A 155 4.13 8.67 2.24
CA VAL A 155 3.58 7.35 1.93
C VAL A 155 4.29 6.84 0.68
N VAL A 156 4.72 5.59 0.71
CA VAL A 156 5.11 4.87 -0.51
C VAL A 156 3.99 3.92 -0.86
N HIS A 157 3.48 4.04 -2.08
CA HIS A 157 2.51 3.11 -2.64
C HIS A 157 3.17 2.20 -3.68
N THR A 158 2.80 0.93 -3.72
CA THR A 158 3.32 -0.03 -4.68
C THR A 158 2.28 -0.59 -5.63
N THR A 159 2.69 -0.79 -6.88
CA THR A 159 1.91 -1.49 -7.92
C THR A 159 2.75 -2.58 -8.57
N LEU A 160 2.10 -3.60 -9.12
CA LEU A 160 2.75 -4.74 -9.77
C LEU A 160 2.79 -4.53 -11.27
N TRP A 161 3.94 -4.77 -11.89
CA TRP A 161 4.15 -4.58 -13.32
C TRP A 161 4.78 -5.82 -13.95
N ASN A 162 4.60 -5.97 -15.25
CA ASN A 162 5.36 -6.95 -16.02
C ASN A 162 6.87 -6.66 -15.99
N GLU A 163 7.69 -7.63 -16.39
CA GLU A 163 9.15 -7.46 -16.41
C GLU A 163 9.62 -6.28 -17.29
N SER A 164 8.91 -6.02 -18.39
CA SER A 164 9.21 -4.94 -19.34
C SER A 164 8.87 -3.53 -18.83
N LYS A 165 8.10 -3.40 -17.74
CA LYS A 165 7.56 -2.13 -17.20
C LYS A 165 6.56 -1.42 -18.13
N GLU A 166 5.92 -2.18 -19.00
CA GLU A 166 4.98 -1.65 -20.00
C GLU A 166 3.53 -1.78 -19.55
N GLU A 167 3.23 -2.81 -18.79
CA GLU A 167 1.88 -3.15 -18.36
C GLU A 167 1.82 -3.27 -16.84
N GLU A 168 0.85 -2.58 -16.25
CA GLU A 168 0.51 -2.75 -14.85
C GLU A 168 -0.41 -3.98 -14.70
N LEU A 169 0.02 -4.90 -13.84
CA LEU A 169 -0.63 -6.18 -13.57
C LEU A 169 -1.07 -6.28 -12.11
N THR A 170 -1.30 -5.15 -11.44
CA THR A 170 -1.86 -5.10 -10.07
C THR A 170 -3.22 -5.78 -10.02
N VAL A 171 -4.03 -5.56 -11.06
CA VAL A 171 -5.37 -6.13 -11.25
C VAL A 171 -5.37 -6.89 -12.57
N VAL A 172 -6.00 -8.07 -12.60
CA VAL A 172 -6.02 -8.98 -13.76
C VAL A 172 -7.41 -9.58 -13.95
N GLU A 173 -7.71 -9.96 -15.20
CA GLU A 173 -8.93 -10.67 -15.55
C GLU A 173 -8.71 -12.20 -15.53
N LEU A 174 -9.51 -12.92 -14.76
CA LEU A 174 -9.43 -14.38 -14.60
C LEU A 174 -10.75 -15.07 -14.96
N PRO A 175 -10.74 -16.24 -15.61
CA PRO A 175 -11.97 -16.98 -15.88
C PRO A 175 -12.67 -17.43 -14.59
N HIS A 176 -13.99 -17.23 -14.49
CA HIS A 176 -14.83 -17.70 -13.38
C HIS A 176 -14.50 -19.14 -12.97
N ASN A 177 -14.30 -19.35 -11.67
CA ASN A 177 -14.20 -20.66 -11.03
C ASN A 177 -13.17 -21.61 -11.67
N THR A 178 -11.90 -21.22 -11.66
CA THR A 178 -10.82 -22.17 -11.93
C THR A 178 -10.04 -22.47 -10.65
N ASN A 179 -10.34 -23.62 -10.07
CA ASN A 179 -9.46 -24.33 -9.15
C ASN A 179 -8.07 -24.49 -9.81
N SER A 180 -7.17 -23.52 -9.63
CA SER A 180 -5.69 -23.49 -9.68
C SER A 180 -4.90 -24.36 -10.68
N LYS A 181 -5.51 -25.12 -11.61
CA LYS A 181 -4.82 -26.15 -12.41
C LYS A 181 -4.69 -25.83 -13.90
N ARG A 182 -5.24 -24.71 -14.40
CA ARG A 182 -5.24 -24.40 -15.85
C ARG A 182 -4.68 -23.04 -16.26
N ILE A 183 -4.31 -22.18 -15.31
CA ILE A 183 -3.97 -20.77 -15.61
C ILE A 183 -2.63 -20.64 -16.36
N SER A 184 -1.72 -21.62 -16.24
CA SER A 184 -0.41 -21.59 -16.92
C SER A 184 -0.47 -21.83 -18.44
N ALA A 185 -1.57 -22.35 -18.99
CA ALA A 185 -1.70 -22.68 -20.41
C ALA A 185 -2.68 -21.79 -21.20
N ALA A 186 -3.57 -21.07 -20.51
CA ALA A 186 -4.66 -20.31 -21.16
C ALA A 186 -4.23 -18.93 -21.69
N ALA A 187 -3.09 -18.39 -21.24
CA ALA A 187 -2.61 -17.06 -21.61
C ALA A 187 -1.97 -16.98 -23.02
N LYS A 188 -1.84 -18.09 -23.76
CA LYS A 188 -1.10 -18.13 -25.04
C LYS A 188 -1.92 -18.44 -26.29
N SER A 189 -3.24 -18.48 -26.24
CA SER A 189 -4.00 -18.68 -27.48
C SER A 189 -5.40 -18.09 -27.41
N ARG A 190 -5.70 -17.17 -28.33
CA ARG A 190 -7.02 -17.07 -28.95
C ARG A 190 -6.96 -16.27 -30.26
N LYS A 191 -6.80 -17.00 -31.38
CA LYS A 191 -7.37 -16.59 -32.68
C LYS A 191 -8.89 -16.78 -32.58
N ARG A 192 -9.65 -15.72 -32.88
CA ARG A 192 -11.12 -15.75 -32.93
C ARG A 192 -11.58 -16.59 -34.12
N GLY A 193 -12.19 -17.74 -33.85
CA GLY A 193 -13.00 -18.49 -34.80
C GLY A 193 -14.48 -18.21 -34.52
N VAL A 194 -15.23 -17.83 -35.55
CA VAL A 194 -16.68 -17.64 -35.50
C VAL A 194 -17.32 -18.99 -35.87
N THR A 195 -18.21 -19.50 -35.03
CA THR A 195 -19.13 -20.58 -35.41
C THR A 195 -20.56 -20.24 -35.01
N ASP A 196 -21.45 -20.81 -35.81
CA ASP A 196 -22.82 -20.43 -36.10
C ASP A 196 -23.86 -21.20 -35.25
N PHE A 197 -25.03 -20.58 -35.06
CA PHE A 197 -26.28 -21.02 -34.43
C PHE A 197 -26.29 -21.81 -33.09
N GLY A 198 -26.97 -21.22 -32.09
CA GLY A 198 -28.00 -21.95 -31.33
C GLY A 198 -27.60 -22.68 -30.05
N GLN A 199 -26.98 -22.00 -29.07
CA GLN A 199 -27.18 -22.21 -27.62
C GLN A 199 -26.28 -21.21 -26.88
N LEU A 200 -26.87 -20.26 -26.15
CA LEU A 200 -26.12 -19.40 -25.22
C LEU A 200 -25.70 -20.26 -24.02
N LYS A 201 -24.63 -21.05 -24.19
CA LYS A 201 -23.81 -21.45 -23.05
C LYS A 201 -23.31 -20.15 -22.42
N HIS A 202 -23.64 -19.94 -21.16
CA HIS A 202 -23.08 -18.87 -20.35
C HIS A 202 -21.56 -19.04 -20.40
N GLU A 203 -20.88 -18.28 -21.26
CA GLU A 203 -19.42 -18.21 -21.24
C GLU A 203 -19.04 -17.85 -19.80
N PRO A 204 -18.12 -18.59 -19.14
CA PRO A 204 -17.66 -18.20 -17.82
C PRO A 204 -17.06 -16.80 -17.97
N GLY A 205 -17.76 -15.81 -17.42
CA GLY A 205 -17.33 -14.42 -17.39
C GLY A 205 -15.91 -14.31 -16.84
N LEU A 206 -15.16 -13.34 -17.35
CA LEU A 206 -13.90 -12.94 -16.75
C LEU A 206 -14.23 -12.12 -15.49
N GLU A 207 -13.64 -12.49 -14.36
CA GLU A 207 -13.67 -11.73 -13.12
C GLU A 207 -12.40 -10.91 -12.97
N ILE A 208 -12.57 -9.67 -12.49
CA ILE A 208 -11.49 -8.76 -12.18
C ILE A 208 -11.00 -9.09 -10.76
N GLU A 209 -9.77 -9.56 -10.64
CA GLU A 209 -9.14 -9.90 -9.36
C GLU A 209 -7.84 -9.13 -9.14
N ASN A 210 -7.50 -8.88 -7.86
CA ASN A 210 -6.20 -8.35 -7.48
C ASN A 210 -5.13 -9.46 -7.60
N ASN A 211 -4.11 -9.19 -8.41
CA ASN A 211 -2.96 -10.08 -8.54
C ASN A 211 -1.90 -9.78 -7.48
N LEU A 212 -1.61 -8.50 -7.23
CA LEU A 212 -0.88 -8.11 -6.02
C LEU A 212 -1.82 -8.29 -4.83
N LEU A 213 -1.31 -8.72 -3.67
CA LEU A 213 -2.08 -8.96 -2.45
C LEU A 213 -1.31 -8.48 -1.22
N GLY A 214 -2.03 -8.08 -0.18
CA GLY A 214 -1.47 -7.61 1.10
C GLY A 214 -1.33 -6.09 1.20
N ASP A 215 -0.26 -5.61 1.83
CA ASP A 215 -0.11 -4.20 2.24
C ASP A 215 0.61 -3.38 1.16
N TYR A 216 -0.14 -2.66 0.31
CA TYR A 216 0.45 -1.89 -0.82
C TYR A 216 1.04 -0.55 -0.44
N SER A 217 0.88 -0.13 0.81
CA SER A 217 1.30 1.19 1.27
C SER A 217 2.13 1.09 2.54
N ALA A 218 3.23 1.83 2.57
CA ALA A 218 4.09 1.95 3.75
C ALA A 218 4.32 3.42 4.10
N THR A 219 4.39 3.72 5.39
CA THR A 219 4.74 5.04 5.92
C THR A 219 6.22 5.12 6.25
N SER A 220 6.74 6.33 6.37
CA SER A 220 8.13 6.58 6.77
C SER A 220 8.40 6.09 8.20
N MET A 221 9.53 5.40 8.38
CA MET A 221 10.01 4.95 9.69
C MET A 221 11.46 5.40 9.86
N ILE A 222 11.77 6.09 10.96
CA ILE A 222 13.15 6.49 11.27
C ILE A 222 13.76 5.46 12.21
N VAL A 223 14.70 4.68 11.69
CA VAL A 223 15.34 3.57 12.39
C VAL A 223 16.79 3.42 11.92
N ASP A 224 17.57 2.64 12.63
CA ASP A 224 18.96 2.35 12.31
C ASP A 224 19.05 1.08 11.42
N ASP A 225 19.92 1.06 10.41
CA ASP A 225 20.13 -0.13 9.58
C ASP A 225 21.06 -1.17 10.23
N GLU A 226 21.41 -2.24 9.52
CA GLU A 226 22.30 -3.30 10.03
C GLU A 226 23.71 -2.81 10.36
N SER A 227 24.11 -1.65 9.85
CA SER A 227 25.39 -1.00 10.18
C SER A 227 25.27 -0.02 11.35
N GLY A 228 24.08 0.14 11.93
CA GLY A 228 23.80 1.13 12.97
C GLY A 228 23.65 2.55 12.41
N GLN A 229 23.53 2.73 11.09
CA GLN A 229 23.33 4.04 10.49
C GLN A 229 21.84 4.38 10.49
N ARG A 230 21.50 5.50 11.13
CA ARG A 230 20.14 6.03 11.13
C ARG A 230 19.67 6.46 9.75
N GLY A 231 18.43 6.13 9.40
CA GLY A 231 17.83 6.54 8.13
C GLY A 231 16.31 6.51 8.16
N CYS A 232 15.70 6.98 7.06
CA CYS A 232 14.26 6.90 6.84
C CYS A 232 13.96 5.72 5.91
N PHE A 233 13.17 4.76 6.38
CA PHE A 233 12.89 3.50 5.71
C PHE A 233 11.39 3.29 5.49
N PHE A 234 11.07 2.59 4.41
CA PHE A 234 9.75 2.06 4.09
C PHE A 234 9.89 0.55 3.89
N VAL A 235 9.06 -0.23 4.58
CA VAL A 235 9.17 -1.69 4.57
C VAL A 235 7.87 -2.31 4.11
N PHE A 236 7.98 -3.29 3.21
CA PHE A 236 6.85 -4.04 2.65
C PHE A 236 6.97 -5.53 3.03
N PRO A 237 6.62 -5.91 4.27
CA PRO A 237 6.79 -7.28 4.75
C PRO A 237 5.69 -8.24 4.26
N ASN A 238 4.57 -7.70 3.79
CA ASN A 238 3.33 -8.43 3.52
C ASN A 238 2.84 -8.21 2.08
N LEU A 239 3.70 -8.42 1.09
CA LEU A 239 3.29 -8.39 -0.32
C LEU A 239 3.28 -9.80 -0.89
N SER A 240 2.16 -10.27 -1.40
CA SER A 240 2.05 -11.59 -2.06
C SER A 240 1.51 -11.43 -3.48
N ILE A 241 1.70 -12.43 -4.34
CA ILE A 241 1.25 -12.38 -5.74
C ILE A 241 0.42 -13.63 -6.05
N ARG A 242 -0.72 -13.43 -6.69
CA ARG A 242 -1.70 -14.47 -6.98
C ARG A 242 -1.23 -15.42 -8.07
N LEU A 243 -0.66 -14.87 -9.14
CA LEU A 243 -0.28 -15.59 -10.34
C LEU A 243 1.22 -15.86 -10.42
N GLU A 244 1.59 -17.00 -10.98
CA GLU A 244 2.97 -17.29 -11.34
C GLU A 244 3.43 -16.40 -12.50
N GLY A 245 4.71 -16.06 -12.51
CA GLY A 245 5.29 -15.20 -13.53
C GLY A 245 6.51 -14.47 -13.06
N ARG A 246 6.97 -13.52 -13.87
CA ARG A 246 8.13 -12.69 -13.60
C ARG A 246 7.71 -11.23 -13.65
N TYR A 247 7.97 -10.53 -12.55
CA TYR A 247 7.37 -9.23 -12.30
C TYR A 247 8.39 -8.23 -11.77
N LYS A 248 8.00 -6.96 -11.79
CA LYS A 248 8.65 -5.87 -11.06
C LYS A 248 7.62 -5.15 -10.21
N LEU A 249 8.04 -4.66 -9.06
CA LEU A 249 7.25 -3.75 -8.26
C LEU A 249 7.65 -2.31 -8.59
N ARG A 250 6.66 -1.46 -8.84
CA ARG A 250 6.86 -0.01 -8.88
C ARG A 250 6.55 0.54 -7.49
N PHE A 251 7.43 1.39 -6.97
CA PHE A 251 7.24 2.10 -5.72
C PHE A 251 7.18 3.59 -5.99
N THR A 252 6.10 4.24 -5.60
CA THR A 252 5.87 5.67 -5.81
C THR A 252 5.87 6.38 -4.47
N LEU A 253 6.80 7.31 -4.28
CA LEU A 253 6.88 8.16 -3.09
C LEU A 253 5.90 9.32 -3.24
N ILE A 254 5.00 9.45 -2.27
CA ILE A 254 3.94 10.47 -2.24
C ILE A 254 4.08 11.26 -0.94
N LYS A 255 4.15 12.58 -1.07
CA LYS A 255 4.00 13.52 0.06
C LYS A 255 2.53 13.91 0.15
N LEU A 256 1.89 13.52 1.25
CA LEU A 256 0.55 13.98 1.57
C LEU A 256 0.61 15.38 2.19
N PRO A 257 -0.40 16.22 1.92
CA PRO A 257 -0.51 17.51 2.59
C PRO A 257 -0.78 17.28 4.08
N GLU A 258 -0.27 18.19 4.91
CA GLU A 258 -0.64 18.20 6.33
C GLU A 258 -2.13 18.46 6.49
N MET A 259 -2.78 17.80 7.47
CA MET A 259 -4.24 17.81 7.61
C MET A 259 -4.84 19.23 7.69
N GLN A 260 -4.15 20.16 8.35
CA GLN A 260 -4.55 21.57 8.46
C GLN A 260 -4.43 22.34 7.13
N ARG A 261 -3.62 21.84 6.19
CA ARG A 261 -3.34 22.43 4.88
C ARG A 261 -3.89 21.59 3.72
N ALA A 262 -4.61 20.50 4.01
CA ALA A 262 -5.11 19.56 3.01
C ALA A 262 -6.09 20.21 2.01
N ALA A 263 -6.84 21.23 2.44
CA ALA A 263 -7.71 22.00 1.55
C ALA A 263 -6.95 22.89 0.55
N LEU A 264 -5.65 23.14 0.78
CA LEU A 264 -4.82 24.08 0.02
C LEU A 264 -3.76 23.40 -0.84
N MET A 265 -3.49 22.11 -0.62
CA MET A 265 -2.40 21.39 -1.29
C MET A 265 -2.84 19.99 -1.67
N ALA A 266 -2.64 19.63 -2.94
CA ALA A 266 -2.86 18.27 -3.41
C ALA A 266 -1.68 17.36 -3.00
N PRO A 267 -1.92 16.04 -2.80
CA PRO A 267 -0.86 15.06 -2.70
C PRO A 267 0.13 15.17 -3.87
N LYS A 268 1.44 15.15 -3.57
CA LYS A 268 2.49 15.24 -4.59
C LYS A 268 3.20 13.90 -4.75
N CYS A 269 3.16 13.35 -5.96
CA CYS A 269 4.06 12.27 -6.36
C CYS A 269 5.46 12.84 -6.57
N MET A 270 6.42 12.43 -5.73
CA MET A 270 7.77 12.97 -5.75
C MET A 270 8.68 12.24 -6.73
N CYS A 271 8.62 10.90 -6.72
CA CYS A 271 9.35 10.06 -7.64
C CYS A 271 8.73 8.65 -7.65
N SER A 272 9.18 7.82 -8.59
CA SER A 272 8.93 6.39 -8.53
C SER A 272 10.17 5.61 -8.95
N THR A 273 10.36 4.43 -8.38
CA THR A 273 11.43 3.51 -8.76
C THR A 273 10.87 2.10 -8.95
N PHE A 274 11.54 1.29 -9.76
CA PHE A 274 11.18 -0.11 -9.98
C PHE A 274 12.16 -1.01 -9.23
N SER A 275 11.65 -2.12 -8.69
CA SER A 275 12.49 -3.23 -8.23
C SER A 275 13.22 -3.90 -9.39
N ASP A 276 14.19 -4.71 -9.02
CA ASP A 276 14.68 -5.75 -9.92
C ASP A 276 13.56 -6.75 -10.27
N ALA A 277 13.74 -7.47 -11.37
CA ALA A 277 12.81 -8.53 -11.74
C ALA A 277 12.94 -9.69 -10.74
N PHE A 278 11.81 -10.25 -10.34
CA PHE A 278 11.77 -11.40 -9.43
C PHE A 278 10.77 -12.44 -9.91
N ASP A 279 10.99 -13.68 -9.49
CA ASP A 279 10.20 -14.83 -9.93
C ASP A 279 9.13 -15.21 -8.90
N VAL A 280 7.90 -15.39 -9.37
CA VAL A 280 6.78 -15.93 -8.61
C VAL A 280 6.58 -17.37 -9.05
N TYR A 281 6.94 -18.30 -8.17
CA TYR A 281 6.93 -19.72 -8.46
C TYR A 281 5.56 -20.34 -8.18
N SER A 282 5.26 -21.41 -8.93
CA SER A 282 4.16 -22.31 -8.59
C SER A 282 4.33 -22.92 -7.20
N ILE A 283 3.26 -23.50 -6.66
CA ILE A 283 3.29 -24.26 -5.40
C ILE A 283 4.37 -25.36 -5.41
N LYS A 284 4.56 -26.01 -6.56
CA LYS A 284 5.46 -27.19 -6.70
C LYS A 284 6.92 -26.81 -6.88
N THR A 285 7.18 -25.66 -7.52
CA THR A 285 8.53 -25.22 -7.89
C THR A 285 9.12 -24.21 -6.92
N PHE A 286 8.36 -23.81 -5.90
CA PHE A 286 8.81 -22.81 -4.94
C PHE A 286 9.98 -23.33 -4.09
N PRO A 287 11.17 -22.69 -4.15
CA PRO A 287 12.38 -23.15 -3.45
C PRO A 287 12.37 -22.82 -1.94
N GLY A 288 11.22 -22.44 -1.37
CA GLY A 288 11.09 -22.03 0.02
C GLY A 288 11.40 -20.55 0.26
N MET A 289 11.15 -20.11 1.49
CA MET A 289 11.46 -18.75 1.92
C MET A 289 12.97 -18.56 2.05
N ILE A 290 13.45 -17.34 1.83
CA ILE A 290 14.84 -16.96 2.14
C ILE A 290 14.91 -16.67 3.64
N GLU A 291 16.06 -16.94 4.25
CA GLU A 291 16.33 -16.51 5.62
C GLU A 291 16.24 -14.98 5.75
N SER A 292 15.93 -14.50 6.94
CA SER A 292 15.89 -13.06 7.16
C SER A 292 17.27 -12.45 6.96
N THR A 293 17.36 -11.38 6.20
CA THR A 293 18.62 -10.64 6.00
C THR A 293 19.06 -9.94 7.29
N ALA A 294 20.32 -9.49 7.34
CA ALA A 294 20.81 -8.65 8.44
C ALA A 294 19.96 -7.38 8.61
N LEU A 295 19.64 -6.68 7.51
CA LEU A 295 18.75 -5.53 7.51
C LEU A 295 17.37 -5.86 8.07
N SER A 296 16.74 -6.95 7.60
CA SER A 296 15.41 -7.36 8.10
C SER A 296 15.42 -7.62 9.61
N ARG A 297 16.48 -8.26 10.13
CA ARG A 297 16.65 -8.51 11.56
C ARG A 297 16.86 -7.21 12.35
N ALA A 298 17.75 -6.32 11.88
CA ALA A 298 18.02 -5.04 12.53
C ALA A 298 16.76 -4.16 12.62
N LEU A 299 15.96 -4.12 11.54
CA LEU A 299 14.70 -3.39 11.52
C LEU A 299 13.64 -4.02 12.45
N ALA A 300 13.53 -5.36 12.46
CA ALA A 300 12.59 -6.05 13.35
C ALA A 300 12.91 -5.86 14.83
N GLN A 301 14.19 -5.84 15.20
CA GLN A 301 14.66 -5.57 16.57
C GLN A 301 14.23 -4.19 17.08
N GLN A 302 13.97 -3.24 16.17
CA GLN A 302 13.48 -1.89 16.49
C GLN A 302 11.95 -1.79 16.47
N GLY A 303 11.22 -2.91 16.41
CA GLY A 303 9.76 -2.96 16.53
C GLY A 303 8.99 -2.96 15.21
N LEU A 304 9.68 -3.00 14.05
CA LEU A 304 8.99 -3.16 12.77
C LEU A 304 8.46 -4.60 12.66
N LYS A 305 7.20 -4.74 12.23
CA LYS A 305 6.50 -6.02 12.11
C LYS A 305 6.98 -6.82 10.89
N ILE A 306 8.23 -7.28 10.93
CA ILE A 306 8.85 -8.10 9.87
C ILE A 306 8.97 -9.53 10.39
N PRO A 307 8.38 -10.54 9.71
CA PRO A 307 8.53 -11.93 10.09
C PRO A 307 10.00 -12.38 10.02
N ILE A 308 10.58 -12.78 11.16
CA ILE A 308 11.95 -13.28 11.22
C ILE A 308 11.99 -14.80 11.03
N ARG A 309 12.83 -15.25 10.11
CA ARG A 309 13.09 -16.65 9.80
C ARG A 309 14.57 -16.93 10.00
N ASN A 310 14.86 -17.93 10.82
CA ASN A 310 16.21 -18.47 10.99
C ASN A 310 16.34 -19.71 10.11
N THR A 311 17.48 -19.88 9.47
CA THR A 311 17.94 -21.18 8.99
C THR A 311 17.98 -22.11 10.20
N GLN A 312 17.18 -23.18 10.21
CA GLN A 312 17.43 -24.28 11.13
C GLN A 312 18.77 -24.89 10.72
N ASP A 313 19.78 -24.81 11.59
CA ASP A 313 20.97 -25.66 11.48
C ASP A 313 20.47 -27.11 11.42
N ASN A 314 20.70 -27.74 10.28
CA ASN A 314 20.31 -29.11 9.99
C ASN A 314 21.42 -30.07 10.43
#